data_AF-A0A7J9Z9F3-F1
#
_entry.id   AF-A0A7J9Z9F3-F1
#
_cell.length_a   1.000
_cell.length_b   1.000
_cell.length_c   1.000
_cell.angle_alpha   90.00
_cell.angle_beta   90.00
_cell.angle_gamma   90.00
#
_symmetry.space_group_name_H-M   'P 1'
#
loop_
_entity.id
_entity.type
_entity.pdbx_description
1 polymer ?
#
loop_
_entity_poly.entity_id
_entity_poly.type
_entity_poly.pdbx_seq_one_letter_code
_entity_poly.pdbx_strand_id
1 'polypeptide(L)'
;MAASKNLTPEQRVLRARIAANTRWSQEDGKANAQRAHAGLRAKFRRQVEAESPGLSDAELERRVDCAYRAHMQRLSFAASRARSNRSGGNG
;
A
#
# COMPACT_ATOMS: atom_id res chain seq x y z
N MET A 1 -28.07 24.35 -17.74
CA MET A 1 -26.70 24.19 -17.21
C MET A 1 -26.55 22.76 -16.72
N ALA A 2 -25.92 21.88 -17.53
CA ALA A 2 -25.75 20.48 -17.16
C ALA A 2 -24.80 20.38 -15.94
N ALA A 3 -25.32 19.90 -14.81
CA ALA A 3 -24.55 19.68 -13.60
C ALA A 3 -23.35 18.76 -13.91
N SER A 4 -22.16 19.22 -13.54
CA SER A 4 -20.88 18.61 -13.82
C SER A 4 -20.87 17.13 -13.41
N LYS A 5 -20.82 16.22 -14.39
CA LYS A 5 -20.53 14.79 -14.19
C LYS A 5 -19.12 14.51 -13.61
N ASN A 6 -18.37 15.56 -13.25
CA ASN A 6 -16.96 15.50 -12.87
C ASN A 6 -16.77 16.14 -11.49
N LEU A 7 -16.56 15.31 -10.47
CA LEU A 7 -16.13 15.76 -9.14
C LEU A 7 -14.73 16.39 -9.20
N THR A 8 -14.48 17.44 -8.42
CA THR A 8 -13.11 17.96 -8.21
C THR A 8 -12.22 16.89 -7.56
N PRO A 9 -10.88 17.00 -7.64
CA PRO A 9 -9.98 16.07 -6.95
C PRO A 9 -10.29 15.91 -5.46
N GLU A 10 -10.59 17.00 -4.75
CA GLU A 10 -10.92 17.01 -3.33
C GLU A 10 -12.23 16.27 -3.06
N GLN A 11 -13.25 16.54 -3.88
CA GLN A 11 -14.55 15.86 -3.78
C GLN A 11 -14.42 14.35 -4.08
N ARG A 12 -13.57 13.95 -5.04
CA ARG A 12 -13.28 12.53 -5.30
C ARG A 12 -12.63 11.87 -4.11
N VAL A 13 -11.65 12.53 -3.49
CA VAL A 13 -10.99 12.02 -2.28
C VAL A 13 -11.98 11.90 -1.12
N LEU A 14 -12.84 12.90 -0.91
CA LEU A 14 -13.86 12.85 0.15
C LEU A 14 -14.85 11.71 -0.08
N ARG A 15 -15.35 11.53 -1.31
CA ARG A 15 -16.22 10.40 -1.67
C ARG A 15 -15.57 9.05 -1.41
N ALA A 16 -14.29 8.91 -1.77
CA ALA A 16 -13.53 7.67 -1.52
C ALA A 16 -13.36 7.39 -0.02
N ARG A 17 -13.09 8.43 0.79
CA ARG A 17 -12.99 8.31 2.26
C ARG A 17 -14.32 7.89 2.90
N ILE A 18 -15.44 8.49 2.48
CA ILE A 18 -16.78 8.12 2.94
C ILE A 18 -17.03 6.63 2.64
N ALA A 19 -16.83 6.21 1.39
CA ALA A 19 -17.03 4.83 0.99
C ALA A 19 -16.17 3.84 1.80
N ALA A 20 -14.90 4.18 2.04
CA ALA A 20 -14.01 3.35 2.86
C ALA A 20 -14.49 3.24 4.32
N ASN A 21 -14.88 4.36 4.94
CA ASN A 21 -15.37 4.37 6.31
C ASN A 21 -16.70 3.61 6.44
N THR A 22 -17.63 3.79 5.50
CA THR A 22 -18.90 3.07 5.45
C THR A 22 -18.69 1.57 5.31
N ARG A 23 -17.74 1.14 4.47
CA ARG A 23 -17.43 -0.29 4.33
C ARG A 23 -16.85 -0.86 5.63
N TRP A 24 -15.85 -0.20 6.20
CA TRP A 24 -15.16 -0.72 7.39
C TRP A 24 -15.96 -0.58 8.68
N SER A 25 -17.05 0.18 8.70
CA SER A 25 -18.02 0.12 9.80
C SER A 25 -18.88 -1.14 9.77
N GLN A 26 -18.88 -1.90 8.67
CA GLN A 26 -19.72 -3.10 8.47
C GLN A 26 -18.91 -4.40 8.41
N GLU A 27 -17.62 -4.33 8.10
CA GLU A 27 -16.74 -5.50 7.88
C GLU A 27 -15.49 -5.44 8.77
N ASP A 28 -15.05 -6.59 9.31
CA ASP A 28 -13.69 -6.72 9.82
C ASP A 28 -12.69 -6.79 8.66
N GLY A 29 -11.89 -5.73 8.51
CA GLY A 29 -10.87 -5.61 7.46
C GLY A 29 -9.67 -6.55 7.61
N LYS A 30 -9.52 -7.26 8.73
CA LYS A 30 -8.34 -8.09 9.02
C LYS A 30 -8.09 -9.17 7.96
N ALA A 31 -9.13 -9.87 7.52
CA ALA A 31 -8.99 -10.91 6.49
C ALA A 31 -8.54 -10.32 5.14
N ASN A 32 -9.04 -9.13 4.77
CA ASN A 32 -8.63 -8.44 3.55
C ASN A 32 -7.16 -7.99 3.63
N ALA A 33 -6.74 -7.47 4.78
CA ALA A 33 -5.34 -7.10 5.00
C ALA A 33 -4.41 -8.32 4.87
N GLN A 34 -4.75 -9.46 5.49
CA GLN A 34 -3.97 -10.69 5.38
C GLN A 34 -3.82 -11.16 3.92
N ARG A 35 -4.90 -11.15 3.14
CA ARG A 35 -4.84 -11.48 1.71
C ARG A 35 -3.94 -10.53 0.93
N ALA A 36 -4.00 -9.23 1.22
CA ALA A 36 -3.13 -8.24 0.58
C ALA A 36 -1.64 -8.49 0.91
N HIS A 37 -1.32 -8.78 2.17
CA HIS A 37 0.04 -9.11 2.59
C HIS A 37 0.55 -10.39 1.91
N ALA A 38 -0.27 -11.44 1.85
CA ALA A 38 0.09 -12.69 1.17
C ALA A 38 0.34 -12.47 -0.34
N GLY A 39 -0.53 -11.72 -1.02
CA GLY A 39 -0.36 -11.40 -2.43
C GLY A 39 0.91 -10.59 -2.71
N LEU A 40 1.21 -9.62 -1.85
CA LEU A 40 2.43 -8.81 -1.97
C LEU A 40 3.69 -9.65 -1.74
N ARG A 41 3.67 -10.56 -0.75
CA ARG A 41 4.79 -11.49 -0.50
C ARG A 41 4.99 -12.45 -1.67
N ALA A 42 3.91 -13.00 -2.24
CA ALA A 42 3.97 -13.84 -3.43
C ALA A 42 4.55 -13.10 -4.65
N LYS A 43 4.24 -11.80 -4.81
CA LYS A 43 4.86 -10.97 -5.84
C LYS A 43 6.38 -10.89 -5.64
N PHE A 44 6.85 -10.62 -4.42
CA PHE A 44 8.29 -10.54 -4.14
C PHE A 44 8.98 -11.89 -4.34
N ARG A 45 8.34 -13.00 -3.98
CA ARG A 45 8.86 -14.34 -4.28
C ARG A 45 9.13 -14.54 -5.77
N ARG A 46 8.14 -14.27 -6.63
CA ARG A 46 8.32 -14.35 -8.09
C ARG A 46 9.44 -13.44 -8.61
N GLN A 47 9.61 -12.27 -8.01
CA GLN A 47 10.69 -11.34 -8.40
C GLN A 47 12.06 -11.89 -8.03
N VAL A 48 12.23 -12.37 -6.80
CA VAL A 48 13.51 -12.95 -6.34
C VAL A 48 13.84 -14.22 -7.12
N GLU A 49 12.87 -15.08 -7.39
CA GLU A 49 13.05 -16.29 -8.23
C GLU A 49 13.50 -15.93 -9.65
N ALA A 50 12.96 -14.86 -10.24
CA ALA A 50 13.33 -14.41 -11.58
C ALA A 50 14.72 -13.74 -11.63
N GLU A 51 15.06 -12.95 -10.63
CA GLU A 51 16.35 -12.23 -10.54
C GLU A 51 17.51 -13.14 -10.09
N SER A 52 17.21 -14.20 -9.35
CA SER A 52 18.20 -15.12 -8.78
C SER A 52 17.66 -16.55 -8.84
N PRO A 53 17.66 -17.17 -10.02
CA PRO A 53 17.24 -18.56 -10.15
C PRO A 53 18.21 -19.51 -9.43
N GLY A 54 17.69 -20.64 -8.94
CA GLY A 54 18.50 -21.70 -8.32
C GLY A 54 18.92 -21.46 -6.88
N LEU A 55 18.34 -20.46 -6.20
CA LEU A 55 18.53 -20.30 -4.75
C LEU A 55 17.98 -21.51 -3.98
N SER A 56 18.61 -21.83 -2.85
CA SER A 56 17.99 -22.72 -1.87
C SER A 56 16.74 -22.06 -1.29
N ASP A 57 15.77 -22.87 -0.85
CA ASP A 57 14.52 -22.36 -0.28
C ASP A 57 14.75 -21.41 0.90
N ALA A 58 15.76 -21.69 1.74
CA ALA A 58 16.10 -20.86 2.89
C ALA A 58 16.59 -19.46 2.47
N GLU A 59 17.47 -19.37 1.47
CA GLU A 59 17.97 -18.08 0.98
C GLU A 59 16.90 -17.33 0.17
N LEU A 60 16.07 -18.06 -0.58
CA LEU A 60 14.92 -17.48 -1.26
C LEU A 60 13.99 -16.79 -0.25
N GLU A 61 13.55 -17.48 0.79
CA GLU A 61 12.66 -16.92 1.80
C GLU A 61 13.28 -15.73 2.54
N ARG A 62 14.57 -15.82 2.89
CA ARG A 62 15.30 -14.70 3.49
C ARG A 62 15.26 -13.46 2.60
N ARG A 63 15.51 -13.62 1.29
CA ARG A 63 15.49 -12.51 0.32
C ARG A 63 14.09 -11.95 0.11
N VAL A 64 13.07 -12.80 0.06
CA VAL A 64 11.65 -12.39 -0.04
C VAL A 64 11.27 -11.53 1.17
N ASP A 65 11.65 -11.94 2.38
CA ASP A 65 11.40 -11.18 3.60
C ASP A 65 12.13 -9.83 3.61
N CYS A 66 13.39 -9.81 3.17
CA CYS A 66 14.14 -8.56 3.01
C CYS A 66 13.46 -7.62 2.00
N ALA A 67 13.04 -8.12 0.85
CA ALA A 67 12.37 -7.34 -0.19
C ALA A 67 11.03 -6.77 0.30
N TYR A 68 10.24 -7.60 0.99
CA TYR A 68 8.98 -7.19 1.60
C TYR A 68 9.18 -6.09 2.65
N ARG A 69 10.13 -6.27 3.58
CA ARG A 69 10.45 -5.28 4.62
C ARG A 69 10.93 -3.96 4.01
N ALA A 70 11.81 -4.02 3.01
CA ALA A 70 12.31 -2.83 2.32
C ALA A 70 11.17 -2.06 1.64
N HIS A 71 10.22 -2.76 1.02
CA HIS A 71 9.04 -2.12 0.43
C HIS A 71 8.20 -1.38 1.48
N MET A 72 7.86 -2.03 2.59
CA MET A 72 7.07 -1.41 3.66
C MET A 72 7.80 -0.20 4.27
N GLN A 73 9.13 -0.30 4.44
CA GLN A 73 9.95 0.82 4.92
C GLN A 73 9.94 2.01 3.95
N ARG A 74 10.02 1.76 2.64
CA ARG A 74 9.91 2.82 1.61
C ARG A 74 8.55 3.53 1.67
N LEU A 75 7.46 2.77 1.85
CA LEU A 75 6.11 3.35 2.03
C LEU A 75 6.04 4.24 3.28
N SER A 76 6.53 3.74 4.43
CA SER A 76 6.56 4.49 5.68
C SER A 76 7.41 5.76 5.58
N PHE A 77 8.59 5.67 4.94
CA PHE A 77 9.47 6.81 4.72
C PHE A 77 8.80 7.88 3.83
N ALA A 78 8.20 7.47 2.71
CA ALA A 78 7.49 8.37 1.82
C ALA A 78 6.31 9.07 2.53
N ALA A 79 5.56 8.33 3.34
CA ALA A 79 4.47 8.88 4.14
C ALA A 79 4.98 9.87 5.21
N SER A 80 6.09 9.57 5.87
CA SER A 80 6.73 10.45 6.85
C SER A 80 7.14 11.78 6.22
N ARG A 81 7.87 11.72 5.09
CA ARG A 81 8.30 12.90 4.33
C ARG A 81 7.12 13.76 3.84
N ALA A 82 6.03 13.13 3.41
CA ALA A 82 4.84 13.85 2.97
C ALA A 82 4.09 14.55 4.13
N ARG A 83 4.26 14.10 5.38
CA ARG A 83 3.72 14.78 6.56
C ARG A 83 4.63 15.93 7.01
N SER A 84 5.95 15.74 7.03
CA SER A 84 6.89 16.79 7.41
C SER A 84 6.80 18.02 6.49
N ASN A 85 6.60 17.82 5.19
CA ASN A 85 6.44 18.93 4.25
C ASN A 85 5.13 19.71 4.45
N ARG A 86 4.11 19.09 5.06
CA ARG A 86 2.84 19.79 5.38
C ARG A 86 2.96 20.62 6.66
N SER A 87 3.74 20.17 7.65
CA SER A 87 3.98 20.95 8.87
C SER A 87 4.92 22.14 8.66
N GLY A 88 5.78 22.11 7.63
CA GLY A 88 6.68 23.22 7.30
C GLY A 88 6.06 24.34 6.46
N GLY A 89 4.81 24.18 5.98
CA GLY A 89 4.11 25.16 5.13
C GLY A 89 3.03 25.97 5.86
N ASN A 90 2.95 25.86 7.19
CA ASN A 90 1.98 26.59 8.01
C ASN A 90 2.65 27.10 9.30
N GLY A 91 3.71 27.89 9.10
CA GLY A 91 4.36 28.74 10.09
C GLY A 91 4.52 30.14 9.52
#